data_AF-A0A2E7SHZ4-F1
#
_entry.id   AF-A0A2E7SHZ4-F1
#
_cell.length_a   1.000
_cell.length_b   1.000
_cell.length_c   1.000
_cell.angle_alpha   90.00
_cell.angle_beta   90.00
_cell.angle_gamma   90.00
#
_symmetry.space_group_name_H-M   'P 1'
#
loop_
_entity.id
_entity.type
_entity.pdbx_description
1 polymer ?
#
loop_
_entity_poly.entity_id
_entity_poly.type
_entity_poly.pdbx_seq_one_letter_code
_entity_poly.pdbx_strand_id
1 'polypeptide(L)'
;MANITKTVVFPVPSEWNKDNQDPTNVGIATYEGPEVLMTEWYTEPHPKSKELYDIYALDSERAERPVAVGVQTVLLEVDKAPLHALAWWGCKYPRPERIEVVCGPAEDPNPDIPDPHHFGEVFDRAAFHWDQTNNRWSDPVFAHDTPGEAGYYGWEAVRTHRNQLLTDSDAKVAMSDVPTAIVQPWLDWRQKLRDLPAAWAGVGTATHLIVWPHDPNEIGAGTTLYGDMHEQEDGSESAGISETGY
;
A
#
# COMPACT_ATOMS: atom_id res chain seq x y z
N MET A 1 11.98 -24.43 19.21
CA MET A 1 12.70 -24.55 17.92
C MET A 1 13.48 -23.27 17.70
N ALA A 2 14.67 -23.37 17.11
CA ALA A 2 15.43 -22.18 16.76
C ALA A 2 14.75 -21.47 15.57
N ASN A 3 14.78 -20.14 15.57
CA ASN A 3 14.35 -19.37 14.40
C ASN A 3 15.29 -19.66 13.23
N ILE A 4 14.73 -19.68 12.03
CA ILE A 4 15.45 -19.70 10.76
C ILE A 4 15.43 -18.29 10.15
N THR A 5 16.47 -18.00 9.37
CA THR A 5 16.51 -16.85 8.48
C THR A 5 16.45 -17.36 7.05
N LYS A 6 15.51 -16.86 6.26
CA LYS A 6 15.33 -17.27 4.87
C LYS A 6 15.13 -16.08 3.96
N THR A 7 15.99 -15.95 2.95
CA THR A 7 15.77 -15.01 1.85
C THR A 7 14.76 -15.59 0.87
N VAL A 8 13.74 -14.81 0.55
CA VAL A 8 12.67 -15.17 -0.37
C VAL A 8 12.70 -14.17 -1.52
N VAL A 9 12.79 -14.70 -2.74
CA VAL A 9 12.75 -13.92 -3.98
C VAL A 9 11.38 -14.15 -4.61
N PHE A 10 10.69 -13.08 -5.00
CA PHE A 10 9.34 -13.13 -5.56
C PHE A 10 9.19 -12.24 -6.79
N PRO A 11 8.28 -12.58 -7.71
CA PRO A 11 8.04 -11.76 -8.91
C PRO A 11 7.44 -10.42 -8.54
N VAL A 12 7.84 -9.37 -9.26
CA VAL A 12 7.27 -8.02 -9.17
C VAL A 12 6.61 -7.70 -10.51
N PRO A 13 5.49 -6.95 -10.51
CA PRO A 13 4.96 -6.36 -11.73
C PRO A 13 6.02 -5.66 -12.60
N SER A 14 5.97 -5.89 -13.90
CA SER A 14 6.81 -5.21 -14.89
C SER A 14 6.43 -3.74 -15.06
N GLU A 15 5.19 -3.41 -14.72
CA GLU A 15 4.63 -2.08 -14.76
C GLU A 15 3.91 -1.83 -13.44
N TRP A 16 3.98 -0.59 -12.96
CA TRP A 16 3.28 -0.17 -11.75
C TRP A 16 1.77 -0.48 -11.85
N ASN A 17 1.24 -1.20 -10.86
CA ASN A 17 -0.17 -1.62 -10.78
C ASN A 17 -0.65 -2.44 -11.99
N LYS A 18 0.17 -3.36 -12.51
CA LYS A 18 -0.19 -4.29 -13.59
C LYS A 18 0.16 -5.74 -13.25
N ASP A 19 -0.37 -6.67 -14.02
CA ASP A 19 -0.24 -8.11 -13.76
C ASP A 19 0.87 -8.79 -14.58
N ASN A 20 1.44 -8.06 -15.54
CA ASN A 20 2.54 -8.57 -16.35
C ASN A 20 3.77 -8.75 -15.45
N GLN A 21 4.34 -9.96 -15.48
CA GLN A 21 5.57 -10.26 -14.74
C GLN A 21 6.78 -10.02 -15.64
N ASP A 22 7.79 -9.33 -15.11
CA ASP A 22 9.13 -9.34 -15.70
C ASP A 22 9.99 -10.35 -14.93
N PRO A 23 10.47 -11.45 -15.56
CA PRO A 23 11.32 -12.42 -14.88
C PRO A 23 12.68 -11.85 -14.44
N THR A 24 13.03 -10.64 -14.88
CA THR A 24 14.24 -9.92 -14.46
C THR A 24 13.99 -8.94 -13.30
N ASN A 25 12.73 -8.66 -12.96
CA ASN A 25 12.35 -7.76 -11.88
C ASN A 25 11.78 -8.56 -10.69
N VAL A 26 12.53 -8.59 -9.59
CA VAL A 26 12.20 -9.42 -8.43
C VAL A 26 12.32 -8.64 -7.13
N GLY A 27 11.38 -8.88 -6.23
CA GLY A 27 11.41 -8.38 -4.87
C GLY A 27 12.12 -9.39 -3.98
N ILE A 28 12.78 -8.89 -2.96
CA ILE A 28 13.54 -9.71 -2.02
C ILE A 28 13.06 -9.35 -0.62
N ALA A 29 12.63 -10.36 0.13
CA ALA A 29 12.29 -10.22 1.54
C ALA A 29 13.01 -11.27 2.36
N THR A 30 13.28 -10.94 3.62
CA THR A 30 13.88 -11.87 4.58
C THR A 30 12.83 -12.29 5.59
N TYR A 31 12.60 -13.60 5.67
CA TYR A 31 11.82 -14.21 6.73
C TYR A 31 12.74 -14.50 7.92
N GLU A 32 12.34 -14.08 9.12
CA GLU A 32 12.97 -14.46 10.38
C GLU A 32 11.91 -15.00 11.34
N GLY A 33 11.99 -16.29 11.67
CA GLY A 33 10.99 -16.93 12.53
C GLY A 33 11.08 -18.45 12.56
N PRO A 34 10.11 -19.15 13.15
CA PRO A 34 10.08 -20.61 13.22
C PRO A 34 10.05 -21.28 11.83
N GLU A 35 10.73 -22.43 11.68
CA GLU A 35 10.68 -23.23 10.45
C GLU A 35 9.26 -23.72 10.10
N VAL A 36 8.44 -23.94 11.13
CA VAL A 36 7.04 -24.33 11.02
C VAL A 36 6.19 -23.42 11.89
N LEU A 37 5.21 -22.79 11.27
CA LEU A 37 4.20 -21.97 11.93
C LEU A 37 2.92 -22.78 12.09
N MET A 38 2.28 -22.64 13.25
CA MET A 38 0.93 -23.14 13.45
C MET A 38 -0.04 -22.01 13.10
N THR A 39 -0.94 -22.27 12.15
CA THR A 39 -1.96 -21.30 11.72
C THR A 39 -3.34 -21.81 12.02
N GLU A 40 -4.20 -20.93 12.50
CA GLU A 40 -5.59 -21.23 12.82
C GLU A 40 -6.52 -20.47 11.87
N TRP A 41 -7.51 -21.16 11.32
CA TRP A 41 -8.44 -20.62 10.32
C TRP A 41 -9.87 -20.95 10.71
N TYR A 42 -10.80 -20.01 10.54
CA TYR A 42 -12.22 -20.30 10.68
C TYR A 42 -12.65 -21.36 9.65
N THR A 43 -13.42 -22.35 10.05
CA THR A 43 -13.92 -23.41 9.15
C THR A 43 -15.14 -22.98 8.36
N GLU A 44 -15.28 -23.45 7.12
CA GLU A 44 -16.52 -23.26 6.36
C GLU A 44 -17.73 -23.89 7.09
N PRO A 45 -18.93 -23.29 7.03
CA PRO A 45 -19.34 -22.15 6.19
C PRO A 45 -19.18 -20.77 6.87
N HIS A 46 -18.27 -20.61 7.83
CA HIS A 46 -18.06 -19.30 8.48
C HIS A 46 -17.70 -18.22 7.44
N PRO A 47 -18.29 -17.01 7.49
CA PRO A 47 -18.06 -15.96 6.49
C PRO A 47 -16.60 -15.47 6.45
N LYS A 48 -15.85 -15.72 7.52
CA LYS A 48 -14.42 -15.39 7.65
C LYS A 48 -13.50 -16.59 7.42
N SER A 49 -13.94 -17.62 6.68
CA SER A 49 -13.17 -18.85 6.47
C SER A 49 -11.81 -18.66 5.80
N LYS A 50 -11.59 -17.49 5.19
CA LYS A 50 -10.32 -17.06 4.59
C LYS A 50 -9.51 -16.09 5.45
N GLU A 51 -10.04 -15.67 6.59
CA GLU A 51 -9.30 -14.83 7.54
C GLU A 51 -8.52 -15.71 8.50
N LEU A 52 -7.26 -15.35 8.73
CA LEU A 52 -6.42 -15.96 9.75
C LEU A 52 -7.01 -15.63 11.14
N TYR A 53 -7.29 -16.67 11.93
CA TYR A 53 -7.75 -16.52 13.30
C TYR A 53 -6.59 -16.24 14.25
N ASP A 54 -5.52 -17.05 14.15
CA ASP A 54 -4.31 -16.88 14.96
C ASP A 54 -3.09 -17.53 14.28
N ILE A 55 -1.89 -17.09 14.67
CA ILE A 55 -0.62 -17.66 14.22
C ILE A 55 0.43 -17.62 15.32
N TYR A 56 1.11 -18.74 15.51
CA TYR A 56 2.12 -18.87 16.57
C TYR A 56 3.15 -19.95 16.23
N ALA A 57 4.27 -19.92 16.96
CA ALA A 57 5.30 -20.94 16.86
C ALA A 57 4.77 -22.28 17.38
N LEU A 58 5.14 -23.39 16.72
CA LEU A 58 4.66 -24.73 17.08
C LEU A 58 5.04 -25.16 18.51
N ASP A 59 6.11 -24.60 19.07
CA ASP A 59 6.62 -24.89 20.42
C ASP A 59 6.18 -23.86 21.48
N SER A 60 5.26 -22.96 21.14
CA SER A 60 4.72 -22.00 22.09
C SER A 60 3.68 -22.65 23.02
N GLU A 61 3.50 -22.12 24.24
CA GLU A 61 2.40 -22.55 25.12
C GLU A 61 1.02 -22.38 24.47
N ARG A 62 0.90 -21.46 23.50
CA ARG A 62 -0.30 -21.26 22.70
C ARG A 62 -0.65 -22.51 21.89
N ALA A 63 0.35 -23.23 21.40
CA ALA A 63 0.20 -24.47 20.61
C ALA A 63 -0.35 -25.66 21.40
N GLU A 64 -0.25 -25.64 22.72
CA GLU A 64 -0.78 -26.71 23.58
C GLU A 64 -2.28 -26.57 23.87
N ARG A 65 -2.86 -25.41 23.54
CA ARG A 65 -4.28 -25.12 23.82
C ARG A 65 -5.18 -25.87 22.82
N PRO A 66 -6.36 -26.34 23.27
CA PRO A 66 -7.35 -26.88 22.34
C PRO A 66 -7.77 -25.84 21.30
N VAL A 67 -7.91 -26.29 20.06
CA VAL A 67 -8.42 -25.46 18.96
C VAL A 67 -9.86 -25.04 19.25
N ALA A 68 -10.18 -23.78 18.99
CA ALA A 68 -11.53 -23.26 19.20
C ALA A 68 -12.56 -23.98 18.31
N VAL A 69 -13.81 -24.07 18.78
CA VAL A 69 -14.90 -24.64 17.98
C VAL A 69 -15.10 -23.80 16.72
N GLY A 70 -15.20 -24.48 15.57
CA GLY A 70 -15.35 -23.81 14.27
C GLY A 70 -14.04 -23.24 13.72
N VAL A 71 -12.89 -23.59 14.30
CA VAL A 71 -11.56 -23.27 13.81
C VAL A 71 -10.82 -24.57 13.49
N GLN A 72 -9.94 -24.54 12.51
CA GLN A 72 -9.01 -25.63 12.20
C GLN A 72 -7.58 -25.14 12.28
N THR A 73 -6.69 -26.09 12.56
CA THR A 73 -5.25 -25.84 12.63
C THR A 73 -4.56 -26.42 11.42
N VAL A 74 -3.68 -25.64 10.81
CA VAL A 74 -2.90 -26.00 9.64
C VAL A 74 -1.45 -25.63 9.90
N LEU A 75 -0.55 -26.58 9.63
CA LEU A 75 0.89 -26.34 9.71
C LEU A 75 1.38 -25.64 8.44
N LEU A 76 2.01 -24.49 8.61
CA LEU A 76 2.66 -23.72 7.58
C LEU A 76 4.16 -23.98 7.64
N GLU A 77 4.65 -24.84 6.76
CA GLU A 77 6.08 -25.08 6.58
C GLU A 77 6.69 -23.98 5.70
N VAL A 78 7.63 -23.20 6.26
CA VAL A 78 8.26 -22.06 5.57
C VAL A 78 9.03 -22.50 4.33
N ASP A 79 9.49 -23.74 4.29
CA ASP A 79 10.17 -24.30 3.12
C ASP A 79 9.25 -24.58 1.93
N LYS A 80 7.97 -24.87 2.20
CA LYS A 80 6.99 -25.20 1.16
C LYS A 80 6.17 -23.98 0.73
N ALA A 81 5.90 -23.06 1.65
CA ALA A 81 5.08 -21.88 1.39
C ALA A 81 5.70 -20.59 1.97
N PRO A 82 6.90 -20.18 1.50
CA PRO A 82 7.63 -19.05 2.06
C PRO A 82 6.89 -17.71 1.94
N LEU A 83 6.12 -17.49 0.86
CA LEU A 83 5.35 -16.26 0.70
C LEU A 83 4.22 -16.13 1.73
N HIS A 84 3.59 -17.24 2.13
CA HIS A 84 2.58 -17.23 3.19
C HIS A 84 3.21 -16.96 4.56
N ALA A 85 4.40 -17.50 4.79
CA ALA A 85 5.16 -17.21 6.01
C ALA A 85 5.60 -15.74 6.09
N LEU A 86 5.98 -15.14 4.95
CA LEU A 86 6.21 -13.69 4.86
C LEU A 86 4.92 -12.91 5.14
N ALA A 87 3.81 -13.24 4.48
CA ALA A 87 2.55 -12.53 4.64
C ALA A 87 2.06 -12.49 6.10
N TRP A 88 2.22 -13.58 6.86
CA TRP A 88 1.64 -13.66 8.20
C TRP A 88 2.62 -13.42 9.35
N TRP A 89 3.92 -13.63 9.14
CA TRP A 89 4.93 -13.53 10.20
C TRP A 89 6.11 -12.62 9.81
N GLY A 90 6.78 -12.90 8.70
CA GLY A 90 8.02 -12.19 8.33
C GLY A 90 7.82 -10.69 8.02
N CYS A 91 6.77 -10.37 7.26
CA CYS A 91 6.41 -9.00 6.87
C CYS A 91 5.20 -8.50 7.65
N LYS A 92 5.04 -8.92 8.92
CA LYS A 92 3.84 -8.60 9.70
C LYS A 92 3.65 -7.08 9.88
N TYR A 93 4.73 -6.28 9.84
CA TYR A 93 4.71 -4.85 10.20
C TYR A 93 5.67 -3.86 9.48
N PRO A 94 6.57 -4.20 8.53
CA PRO A 94 7.31 -3.14 7.85
C PRO A 94 6.36 -2.43 6.87
N ARG A 95 6.16 -1.12 7.07
CA ARG A 95 5.71 -0.27 5.97
C ARG A 95 6.80 -0.31 4.89
N PRO A 96 6.44 -0.31 3.60
CA PRO A 96 7.42 -0.17 2.53
C PRO A 96 8.29 1.06 2.80
N GLU A 97 9.58 0.91 2.54
CA GLU A 97 10.45 2.08 2.46
C GLU A 97 9.95 3.01 1.37
N ARG A 98 10.14 4.31 1.59
CA ARG A 98 9.67 5.36 0.70
C ARG A 98 10.85 5.84 -0.15
N ILE A 99 10.64 5.88 -1.46
CA ILE A 99 11.67 6.19 -2.45
C ILE A 99 11.31 7.51 -3.12
N GLU A 100 12.22 8.48 -3.00
CA GLU A 100 12.16 9.72 -3.78
C GLU A 100 12.54 9.43 -5.23
N VAL A 101 11.65 9.75 -6.17
CA VAL A 101 11.86 9.55 -7.60
C VAL A 101 12.15 10.89 -8.24
N VAL A 102 13.41 11.09 -8.67
CA VAL A 102 13.84 12.33 -9.32
C VAL A 102 13.16 12.50 -10.68
N CYS A 103 12.08 13.27 -10.72
CA CYS A 103 11.33 13.55 -11.94
C CYS A 103 10.45 14.80 -11.78
N GLY A 104 10.01 15.36 -12.92
CA GLY A 104 9.20 16.57 -12.95
C GLY A 104 10.02 17.87 -13.05
N PRO A 105 9.36 19.03 -12.89
CA PRO A 105 10.00 20.34 -12.89
C PRO A 105 10.91 20.53 -11.68
N ALA A 106 12.04 21.22 -11.85
CA ALA A 106 13.00 21.45 -10.77
C ALA A 106 12.48 22.34 -9.63
N GLU A 107 11.42 23.11 -9.87
CA GLU A 107 10.76 23.98 -8.89
C GLU A 107 9.72 23.25 -8.04
N ASP A 108 9.33 22.03 -8.47
CA ASP A 108 8.39 21.17 -7.79
C ASP A 108 9.18 20.07 -7.04
N PRO A 109 8.72 19.54 -5.90
CA PRO A 109 9.38 18.45 -5.22
C PRO A 109 9.26 17.17 -6.04
N ASN A 110 10.25 16.31 -5.87
CA ASN A 110 10.20 14.98 -6.41
C ASN A 110 9.06 14.19 -5.73
N PRO A 111 8.31 13.36 -6.49
CA PRO A 111 7.37 12.42 -5.91
C PRO A 111 8.10 11.41 -5.02
N ASP A 112 7.41 11.03 -3.95
CA ASP A 112 7.80 9.94 -3.08
C ASP A 112 6.79 8.80 -3.29
N ILE A 113 7.30 7.60 -3.59
CA ILE A 113 6.49 6.37 -3.75
C ILE A 113 6.93 5.29 -2.77
N PRO A 114 6.02 4.41 -2.31
CA PRO A 114 6.44 3.21 -1.61
C PRO A 114 7.27 2.30 -2.53
N ASP A 115 8.21 1.57 -1.96
CA ASP A 115 9.10 0.67 -2.68
C ASP A 115 8.31 -0.37 -3.51
N PRO A 116 8.36 -0.32 -4.86
CA PRO A 116 7.65 -1.27 -5.73
C PRO A 116 8.10 -2.71 -5.52
N HIS A 117 9.26 -2.94 -4.92
CA HIS A 117 9.80 -4.28 -4.65
C HIS A 117 9.41 -4.81 -3.28
N HIS A 118 8.73 -4.01 -2.46
CA HIS A 118 8.28 -4.42 -1.15
C HIS A 118 7.13 -5.42 -1.25
N PHE A 119 7.20 -6.50 -0.46
CA PHE A 119 6.23 -7.60 -0.48
C PHE A 119 4.77 -7.13 -0.36
N GLY A 120 4.52 -6.13 0.51
CA GLY A 120 3.19 -5.59 0.74
C GLY A 120 2.65 -4.66 -0.35
N GLU A 121 3.52 -4.11 -1.21
CA GLU A 121 3.09 -3.37 -2.41
C GLU A 121 2.80 -4.33 -3.56
N VAL A 122 3.55 -5.43 -3.62
CA VAL A 122 3.43 -6.40 -4.72
C VAL A 122 2.19 -7.24 -4.57
N PHE A 123 1.94 -7.85 -3.40
CA PHE A 123 0.86 -8.82 -3.22
C PHE A 123 -0.27 -8.31 -2.34
N ASP A 124 -1.51 -8.69 -2.68
CA ASP A 124 -2.64 -8.58 -1.78
C ASP A 124 -2.45 -9.56 -0.63
N ARG A 125 -2.22 -9.03 0.57
CA ARG A 125 -2.05 -9.83 1.78
C ARG A 125 -3.30 -10.67 2.09
N ALA A 126 -4.50 -10.18 1.78
CA ALA A 126 -5.75 -10.89 2.03
C ALA A 126 -5.90 -12.13 1.13
N ALA A 127 -5.15 -12.20 0.03
CA ALA A 127 -5.15 -13.36 -0.84
C ALA A 127 -4.43 -14.57 -0.25
N PHE A 128 -3.52 -14.41 0.72
CA PHE A 128 -2.76 -15.51 1.34
C PHE A 128 -3.58 -16.23 2.40
N HIS A 129 -4.23 -17.33 2.06
CA HIS A 129 -5.05 -18.12 2.99
C HIS A 129 -4.90 -19.63 2.77
N TRP A 130 -5.41 -20.39 3.74
CA TRP A 130 -5.61 -21.83 3.55
C TRP A 130 -6.89 -22.08 2.77
N ASP A 131 -6.76 -22.61 1.56
CA ASP A 131 -7.90 -23.07 0.75
C ASP A 131 -8.38 -24.41 1.28
N GLN A 132 -9.47 -24.36 2.05
CA GLN A 132 -10.09 -25.52 2.70
C GLN A 132 -10.76 -26.46 1.70
N THR A 133 -11.19 -25.93 0.55
CA THR A 133 -11.84 -26.73 -0.49
C THR A 133 -10.82 -27.62 -1.18
N ASN A 134 -9.64 -27.08 -1.49
CA ASN A 134 -8.59 -27.80 -2.21
C ASN A 134 -7.48 -28.34 -1.28
N ASN A 135 -7.57 -28.08 0.02
CA ASN A 135 -6.63 -28.50 1.06
C ASN A 135 -5.17 -28.10 0.72
N ARG A 136 -4.99 -26.84 0.32
CA ARG A 136 -3.71 -26.25 -0.10
C ARG A 136 -3.61 -24.77 0.29
N TRP A 137 -2.39 -24.25 0.31
CA TRP A 137 -2.18 -22.80 0.38
C TRP A 137 -2.65 -22.14 -0.92
N SER A 138 -3.31 -21.00 -0.80
CA SER A 138 -3.81 -20.21 -1.94
C SER A 138 -2.68 -19.76 -2.86
N ASP A 139 -3.01 -19.52 -4.13
CA ASP A 139 -2.07 -18.87 -5.04
C ASP A 139 -1.97 -17.36 -4.70
N PRO A 140 -0.77 -16.75 -4.68
CA PRO A 140 -0.62 -15.31 -4.45
C PRO A 140 -1.35 -14.48 -5.51
N VAL A 141 -1.88 -13.33 -5.10
CA VAL A 141 -2.56 -12.37 -5.98
C VAL A 141 -1.85 -11.02 -5.83
N PHE A 142 -1.64 -10.30 -6.93
CA PHE A 142 -1.01 -8.98 -6.87
C PHE A 142 -1.97 -7.95 -6.25
N ALA A 143 -1.44 -7.00 -5.49
CA ALA A 143 -2.25 -6.04 -4.72
C ALA A 143 -3.25 -5.25 -5.61
N HIS A 144 -2.83 -4.99 -6.85
CA HIS A 144 -3.58 -4.19 -7.81
C HIS A 144 -4.42 -5.01 -8.81
N ASP A 145 -4.50 -6.34 -8.63
CA ASP A 145 -5.44 -7.22 -9.35
C ASP A 145 -6.89 -7.02 -8.85
N THR A 146 -7.10 -6.21 -7.80
CA THR A 146 -8.43 -5.85 -7.31
C THR A 146 -9.05 -4.73 -8.16
N PRO A 147 -10.11 -4.99 -8.94
CA PRO A 147 -10.70 -3.98 -9.83
C PRO A 147 -11.41 -2.91 -8.99
N GLY A 148 -10.94 -1.66 -9.02
CA GLY A 148 -11.74 -0.53 -8.50
C GLY A 148 -10.98 0.66 -7.91
N GLU A 149 -9.70 0.53 -7.54
CA GLU A 149 -8.92 1.66 -7.02
C GLU A 149 -8.25 2.42 -8.16
N ALA A 150 -8.97 3.43 -8.64
CA ALA A 150 -8.60 4.28 -9.76
C ALA A 150 -7.43 5.22 -9.40
N GLY A 151 -6.20 4.72 -9.58
CA GLY A 151 -5.08 5.62 -9.89
C GLY A 151 -5.32 6.36 -11.21
N TYR A 152 -4.75 7.54 -11.39
CA TYR A 152 -4.79 8.25 -12.67
C TYR A 152 -3.88 7.54 -13.68
N TYR A 153 -4.42 6.55 -14.38
CA TYR A 153 -3.67 5.79 -15.37
C TYR A 153 -3.69 6.52 -16.72
N GLY A 154 -2.54 7.05 -17.10
CA GLY A 154 -2.29 7.67 -18.38
C GLY A 154 -2.72 9.13 -18.49
N TRP A 155 -2.25 9.77 -19.56
CA TRP A 155 -2.42 11.21 -19.78
C TRP A 155 -3.87 11.66 -19.96
N GLU A 156 -4.77 10.77 -20.37
CA GLU A 156 -6.20 11.11 -20.44
C GLU A 156 -6.80 11.32 -19.05
N ALA A 157 -6.52 10.41 -18.10
CA ALA A 157 -6.97 10.54 -16.72
C ALA A 157 -6.42 11.83 -16.08
N VAL A 158 -5.14 12.14 -16.32
CA VAL A 158 -4.52 13.40 -15.89
C VAL A 158 -5.25 14.62 -16.45
N ARG A 159 -5.55 14.64 -17.75
CA ARG A 159 -6.29 15.77 -18.36
C ARG A 159 -7.70 15.89 -17.81
N THR A 160 -8.38 14.77 -17.57
CA THR A 160 -9.73 14.75 -16.99
C THR A 160 -9.72 15.32 -15.58
N HIS A 161 -8.81 14.86 -14.72
CA HIS A 161 -8.69 15.37 -13.34
C HIS A 161 -8.33 16.85 -13.32
N ARG A 162 -7.35 17.27 -14.13
CA ARG A 162 -7.00 18.69 -14.31
C ARG A 162 -8.22 19.52 -14.70
N ASN A 163 -9.01 19.06 -15.66
CA ASN A 163 -10.21 19.78 -16.10
C ASN A 163 -11.25 19.87 -14.98
N GLN A 164 -11.42 18.80 -14.18
CA GLN A 164 -12.29 18.81 -13.00
C GLN A 164 -11.86 19.87 -11.98
N LEU A 165 -10.57 19.91 -11.62
CA LEU A 165 -10.02 20.93 -10.70
C LEU A 165 -10.18 22.36 -11.23
N LEU A 166 -10.05 22.55 -12.55
CA LEU A 166 -10.35 23.82 -13.19
C LEU A 166 -11.84 24.16 -13.08
N THR A 167 -12.76 23.23 -13.33
CA THR A 167 -14.19 23.50 -13.17
C THR A 167 -14.56 23.82 -11.71
N ASP A 168 -14.04 23.06 -10.75
CA ASP A 168 -14.37 23.23 -9.33
C ASP A 168 -13.88 24.57 -8.75
N SER A 169 -12.84 25.14 -9.36
CA SER A 169 -12.28 26.44 -8.96
C SER A 169 -12.85 27.65 -9.73
N ASP A 170 -13.79 27.47 -10.67
CA ASP A 170 -14.31 28.58 -11.48
C ASP A 170 -14.94 29.68 -10.62
N ALA A 171 -15.68 29.29 -9.57
CA ALA A 171 -16.29 30.23 -8.64
C ALA A 171 -15.25 31.08 -7.89
N LYS A 172 -14.01 30.61 -7.73
CA LYS A 172 -12.93 31.32 -7.02
C LYS A 172 -12.30 32.43 -7.85
N VAL A 173 -12.40 32.35 -9.18
CA VAL A 173 -11.86 33.35 -10.10
C VAL A 173 -12.91 34.24 -10.75
N ALA A 174 -14.18 33.83 -10.73
CA ALA A 174 -15.29 34.60 -11.28
C ALA A 174 -15.80 35.73 -10.38
N MET A 175 -15.20 35.90 -9.20
CA MET A 175 -15.65 36.91 -8.23
C MET A 175 -15.12 38.31 -8.62
N SER A 176 -16.00 39.20 -9.08
CA SER A 176 -15.64 40.56 -9.51
C SER A 176 -15.34 41.54 -8.37
N ASP A 177 -15.84 41.27 -7.18
CA ASP A 177 -15.89 42.23 -6.07
C ASP A 177 -14.85 41.93 -4.97
N VAL A 178 -13.95 40.98 -5.20
CA VAL A 178 -12.87 40.62 -4.27
C VAL A 178 -11.54 41.26 -4.68
N PRO A 179 -10.69 41.66 -3.72
CA PRO A 179 -9.34 42.12 -3.99
C PRO A 179 -8.54 41.16 -4.89
N THR A 180 -7.75 41.72 -5.81
CA THR A 180 -6.85 40.95 -6.69
C THR A 180 -5.91 40.03 -5.92
N ALA A 181 -5.48 40.42 -4.72
CA ALA A 181 -4.63 39.59 -3.86
C ALA A 181 -5.28 38.23 -3.47
N ILE A 182 -6.61 38.12 -3.51
CA ILE A 182 -7.34 36.88 -3.23
C ILE A 182 -7.49 36.06 -4.52
N VAL A 183 -7.73 36.70 -5.67
CA VAL A 183 -8.00 36.02 -6.95
C VAL A 183 -6.71 35.56 -7.65
N GLN A 184 -5.63 36.32 -7.53
CA GLN A 184 -4.37 36.05 -8.24
C GLN A 184 -3.78 34.67 -7.92
N PRO A 185 -3.71 34.21 -6.65
CA PRO A 185 -3.23 32.86 -6.34
C PRO A 185 -4.02 31.74 -7.04
N TRP A 186 -5.34 31.92 -7.22
CA TRP A 186 -6.17 30.96 -7.96
C TRP A 186 -5.88 30.98 -9.46
N LEU A 187 -5.61 32.16 -10.04
CA LEU A 187 -5.22 32.26 -11.44
C LEU A 187 -3.86 31.57 -11.68
N ASP A 188 -2.89 31.79 -10.79
CA ASP A 188 -1.56 31.19 -10.86
C ASP A 188 -1.65 29.65 -10.70
N TRP A 189 -2.42 29.16 -9.73
CA TRP A 189 -2.66 27.73 -9.54
C TRP A 189 -3.34 27.09 -10.76
N ARG A 190 -4.38 27.72 -11.32
CA ARG A 190 -5.03 27.23 -12.55
C ARG A 190 -4.07 27.21 -13.74
N GLN A 191 -3.14 28.15 -13.80
CA GLN A 191 -2.10 28.15 -14.85
C GLN A 191 -1.15 26.96 -14.67
N LYS A 192 -0.66 26.72 -13.45
CA LYS A 192 0.14 25.52 -13.13
C LYS A 192 -0.58 24.22 -13.53
N LEU A 193 -1.87 24.11 -13.24
CA LEU A 193 -2.69 22.95 -13.66
C LEU A 193 -2.68 22.76 -15.19
N ARG A 194 -2.80 23.85 -15.97
CA ARG A 194 -2.77 23.77 -17.44
C ARG A 194 -1.40 23.35 -17.97
N ASP A 195 -0.35 23.76 -17.28
CA ASP A 195 1.04 23.51 -17.68
C ASP A 195 1.53 22.11 -17.27
N LEU A 196 0.86 21.43 -16.33
CA LEU A 196 1.20 20.08 -15.85
C LEU A 196 1.59 19.10 -16.97
N PRO A 197 0.83 18.93 -18.07
CA PRO A 197 1.20 17.94 -19.09
C PRO A 197 2.50 18.24 -19.82
N ALA A 198 2.86 19.52 -19.98
CA ALA A 198 4.13 19.89 -20.59
C ALA A 198 5.27 19.80 -19.57
N ALA A 199 5.02 20.29 -18.36
CA ALA A 199 5.98 20.34 -17.26
C ALA A 199 6.42 18.93 -16.80
N TRP A 200 5.50 17.97 -16.83
CA TRP A 200 5.74 16.58 -16.42
C TRP A 200 5.90 15.61 -17.60
N ALA A 201 6.09 16.09 -18.83
CA ALA A 201 6.19 15.22 -20.02
C ALA A 201 7.30 14.16 -19.91
N GLY A 202 8.34 14.41 -19.10
CA GLY A 202 9.47 13.50 -18.86
C GLY A 202 9.10 12.18 -18.16
N VAL A 203 7.96 12.10 -17.46
CA VAL A 203 7.52 10.85 -16.79
C VAL A 203 6.96 9.81 -17.78
N GLY A 204 6.74 10.18 -19.05
CA GLY A 204 6.25 9.27 -20.07
C GLY A 204 4.88 8.69 -19.71
N THR A 205 4.81 7.37 -19.54
CA THR A 205 3.59 6.64 -19.14
C THR A 205 3.42 6.52 -17.62
N ALA A 206 4.43 6.87 -16.83
CA ALA A 206 4.42 6.81 -15.37
C ALA A 206 3.69 8.02 -14.75
N THR A 207 2.43 8.24 -15.15
CA THR A 207 1.65 9.41 -14.70
C THR A 207 1.29 9.40 -13.22
N HIS A 208 1.49 8.27 -12.53
CA HIS A 208 1.38 8.15 -11.07
C HIS A 208 2.46 8.95 -10.32
N LEU A 209 3.55 9.33 -11.01
CA LEU A 209 4.61 10.16 -10.45
C LEU A 209 4.29 11.66 -10.46
N ILE A 210 3.19 12.09 -11.09
CA ILE A 210 2.86 13.51 -11.17
C ILE A 210 2.45 14.01 -9.79
N VAL A 211 3.17 15.01 -9.30
CA VAL A 211 2.81 15.73 -8.08
C VAL A 211 1.87 16.89 -8.43
N TRP A 212 0.67 16.88 -7.86
CA TRP A 212 -0.35 17.91 -8.14
C TRP A 212 -0.11 19.16 -7.28
N PRO A 213 -0.24 20.37 -7.85
CA PRO A 213 -0.10 21.60 -7.07
C PRO A 213 -1.27 21.75 -6.09
N HIS A 214 -0.99 22.06 -4.83
CA HIS A 214 -2.03 22.37 -3.84
C HIS A 214 -2.82 23.62 -4.17
N ASP A 215 -4.10 23.61 -3.83
CA ASP A 215 -4.95 24.78 -4.03
C ASP A 215 -4.56 25.93 -3.06
N PRO A 216 -4.89 27.19 -3.38
CA PRO A 216 -4.51 28.31 -2.53
C PRO A 216 -5.05 28.29 -1.09
N ASN A 217 -6.14 27.57 -0.80
CA ASN A 217 -6.66 27.44 0.56
C ASN A 217 -5.85 26.43 1.36
N GLU A 218 -5.41 25.33 0.74
CA GLU A 218 -4.54 24.33 1.37
C GLU A 218 -3.21 24.96 1.79
N ILE A 219 -2.62 25.77 0.92
CA ILE A 219 -1.38 26.52 1.21
C ILE A 219 -1.59 27.52 2.37
N GLY A 220 -2.76 28.17 2.43
CA GLY A 220 -3.12 29.12 3.49
C GLY A 220 -3.36 28.48 4.86
N ALA A 221 -3.59 27.16 4.92
CA ALA A 221 -3.87 26.42 6.15
C ALA A 221 -2.59 25.90 6.85
N GLY A 222 -1.40 26.28 6.37
CA GLY A 222 -0.13 25.84 6.94
C GLY A 222 0.40 24.53 6.36
N THR A 223 -0.27 23.98 5.35
CA THR A 223 0.29 22.93 4.50
C THR A 223 1.35 23.57 3.59
N THR A 224 2.58 23.06 3.60
CA THR A 224 3.57 23.40 2.57
C THR A 224 2.97 23.13 1.17
N LEU A 225 3.51 23.74 0.11
CA LEU A 225 2.94 23.68 -1.25
C LEU A 225 2.79 22.25 -1.82
N TYR A 226 3.34 21.27 -1.08
CA TYR A 226 3.18 19.83 -1.17
C TYR A 226 3.15 19.28 0.26
N GLY A 227 2.08 18.62 0.68
CA GLY A 227 1.76 18.33 2.08
C GLY A 227 2.92 17.85 2.94
N ASP A 228 3.08 18.47 4.11
CA ASP A 228 3.85 17.92 5.23
C ASP A 228 3.26 16.56 5.61
N MET A 229 3.78 15.48 5.01
CA MET A 229 3.44 14.10 5.38
C MET A 229 4.23 13.61 6.60
N HIS A 230 4.92 14.52 7.31
CA HIS A 230 5.78 14.16 8.44
C HIS A 230 5.08 14.05 9.80
N GLU A 231 3.78 14.36 9.92
CA GLU A 231 3.05 14.22 11.18
C GLU A 231 1.70 13.51 11.01
N GLN A 232 1.75 12.18 10.98
CA GLN A 232 0.83 11.40 11.81
C GLN A 232 1.68 10.61 12.80
N GLU A 233 2.25 11.34 13.76
CA GLU A 233 2.65 10.77 15.04
C GLU A 233 1.41 10.14 15.71
N ASP A 234 1.59 8.90 16.16
CA ASP A 234 0.94 8.23 17.28
C ASP A 234 -0.53 8.56 17.58
N GLY A 235 -1.42 7.78 16.95
CA GLY A 235 -2.83 7.66 17.35
C GLY A 235 -3.31 6.22 17.60
N SER A 236 -2.46 5.20 17.45
CA SER A 236 -2.81 3.84 17.88
C SER A 236 -2.14 3.57 19.22
N GLU A 237 -2.86 3.90 20.29
CA GLU A 237 -2.62 3.36 21.63
C GLU A 237 -2.17 1.91 21.51
N SER A 238 -0.98 1.65 22.05
CA SER A 238 -0.55 0.32 22.43
C SER A 238 -1.73 -0.35 23.15
N ALA A 239 -2.33 -1.35 22.53
CA ALA A 239 -3.13 -2.32 23.26
C ALA A 239 -2.17 -3.04 24.21
N GLY A 240 -1.98 -2.42 25.38
CA GLY A 240 -1.27 -2.98 26.49
C GLY A 240 -1.88 -4.35 26.77
N ILE A 241 -1.04 -5.36 26.67
CA ILE A 241 -1.30 -6.66 27.27
C ILE A 241 -1.45 -6.37 28.77
N SER A 242 -2.68 -6.25 29.24
CA SER A 242 -2.95 -6.26 30.67
C SER A 242 -2.78 -7.71 31.13
N GLU A 243 -1.61 -8.02 31.67
CA GLU A 243 -1.50 -9.07 32.67
C GLU A 243 -2.46 -8.75 33.81
N THR A 244 -3.59 -9.43 33.85
CA THR A 244 -4.36 -9.60 35.08
C THR A 244 -4.65 -11.09 35.21
N GLY A 245 -3.98 -11.71 36.17
CA GLY A 245 -4.25 -13.08 36.57
C GLY A 245 -5.68 -13.25 37.06
N TYR A 246 -6.25 -14.42 36.75
CA TYR A 246 -6.64 -15.47 37.68
C TYR A 246 -6.95 -16.73 36.86
#